data_AF-A0A077K2Q9-F1
#
_entry.id   AF-A0A077K2Q9-F1
#
_cell.length_a   1.000
_cell.length_b   1.000
_cell.length_c   1.000
_cell.angle_alpha   90.00
_cell.angle_beta   90.00
_cell.angle_gamma   90.00
#
_symmetry.space_group_name_H-M   'P 1'
#
loop_
_entity.id
_entity.type
_entity.pdbx_description
1 polymer ?
#
loop_
_entity_poly.entity_id
_entity_poly.type
_entity_poly.pdbx_seq_one_letter_code
_entity_poly.pdbx_strand_id
1 'polypeptide(L)'
;MRFTKKEKDIITSFDYQIFNNGIEDIYYNHYYRSMFDYFDILEKEGSEISIKVSKMIKRAFILIIDLDRYSEYEDNPIFGMTQTIKEWKNELDLIEKKYWSISEEFLIKFDIKKVKDSLKPCYDY
;
A
#
# COMPACT_ATOMS: atom_id res chain seq x y z
N MET A 1 -17.41 15.85 -4.20
CA MET A 1 -16.25 16.75 -4.02
C MET A 1 -15.41 16.72 -5.30
N ARG A 2 -14.78 17.81 -5.75
CA ARG A 2 -13.94 17.79 -6.96
C ARG A 2 -12.45 17.79 -6.58
N PHE A 3 -11.74 16.71 -6.88
CA PHE A 3 -10.30 16.60 -6.68
C PHE A 3 -9.53 17.26 -7.83
N THR A 4 -8.41 17.90 -7.50
CA THR A 4 -7.48 18.49 -8.46
C THR A 4 -6.73 17.42 -9.24
N LYS A 5 -6.13 17.79 -10.37
CA LYS A 5 -5.29 16.87 -11.16
C LYS A 5 -4.14 16.31 -10.32
N LYS A 6 -3.44 17.15 -9.56
CA LYS A 6 -2.33 16.73 -8.68
C LYS A 6 -2.78 15.67 -7.66
N GLU A 7 -3.92 15.86 -7.02
CA GLU A 7 -4.45 14.89 -6.04
C GLU A 7 -4.78 13.55 -6.72
N LYS A 8 -5.40 13.58 -7.90
CA LYS A 8 -5.68 12.36 -8.67
C LYS A 8 -4.40 11.66 -9.15
N ASP A 9 -3.38 12.41 -9.54
CA ASP A 9 -2.08 11.86 -9.95
C ASP A 9 -1.39 11.15 -8.77
N ILE A 10 -1.49 11.69 -7.55
CA ILE A 10 -0.98 11.04 -6.33
C ILE A 10 -1.71 9.71 -6.07
N ILE A 11 -3.05 9.70 -6.08
CA ILE A 11 -3.83 8.47 -5.88
C ILE A 11 -3.50 7.42 -6.96
N THR A 12 -3.45 7.84 -8.23
CA THR A 12 -3.12 6.97 -9.36
C THR A 12 -1.72 6.39 -9.23
N SER A 13 -0.75 7.21 -8.79
CA SER A 13 0.62 6.75 -8.63
C SER A 13 0.74 5.73 -7.50
N PHE A 14 0.04 5.89 -6.39
CA PHE A 14 0.03 4.89 -5.31
C PHE A 14 -0.61 3.58 -5.77
N ASP A 15 -1.75 3.65 -6.46
CA ASP A 15 -2.41 2.47 -7.03
C ASP A 15 -1.49 1.72 -8.00
N TYR A 16 -0.83 2.45 -8.90
CA TYR A 16 0.13 1.86 -9.84
C TYR A 16 1.28 1.14 -9.13
N GLN A 17 1.86 1.74 -8.09
CA GLN A 17 2.95 1.11 -7.33
C GLN A 17 2.48 -0.18 -6.66
N ILE A 18 1.34 -0.14 -5.96
CA ILE A 18 0.82 -1.33 -5.26
C ILE A 18 0.47 -2.46 -6.25
N PHE A 19 -0.04 -2.14 -7.43
CA PHE A 19 -0.41 -3.16 -8.42
C PHE A 19 0.78 -3.77 -9.16
N ASN A 20 1.79 -2.98 -9.50
CA ASN A 20 2.90 -3.46 -10.34
C ASN A 20 4.11 -3.92 -9.53
N ASN A 21 4.34 -3.30 -8.38
CA ASN A 21 5.57 -3.48 -7.60
C ASN A 21 5.30 -4.04 -6.19
N GLY A 22 4.03 -4.18 -5.81
CA GLY A 22 3.64 -4.62 -4.47
C GLY A 22 3.61 -3.48 -3.46
N ILE A 23 3.00 -3.76 -2.30
CA ILE A 23 2.79 -2.73 -1.26
C ILE A 23 4.09 -2.31 -0.56
N GLU A 24 5.10 -3.20 -0.54
CA GLU A 24 6.40 -2.95 0.07
C GLU A 24 7.18 -1.84 -0.65
N ASP A 25 7.04 -1.77 -1.97
CA ASP A 25 7.77 -0.85 -2.84
C ASP A 25 7.36 0.62 -2.69
N ILE A 26 6.25 0.90 -2.01
CA ILE A 26 5.87 2.28 -1.70
C ILE A 26 6.93 2.93 -0.78
N TYR A 27 7.56 2.16 0.10
CA TYR A 27 8.61 2.69 0.97
C TYR A 27 9.91 2.96 0.20
N TYR A 28 10.35 2.00 -0.61
CA TYR A 28 11.64 2.04 -1.30
C TYR A 28 11.69 3.03 -2.48
N ASN A 29 10.56 3.31 -3.14
CA ASN A 29 10.48 4.26 -4.26
C ASN A 29 10.31 5.74 -3.83
N HIS A 30 10.72 6.10 -2.61
CA HIS A 30 10.65 7.46 -2.05
C HIS A 30 9.25 8.10 -1.98
N TYR A 31 8.18 7.32 -2.08
CA TYR A 31 6.81 7.82 -1.94
C TYR A 31 6.48 8.27 -0.51
N TYR A 32 7.38 8.08 0.46
CA TYR A 32 7.23 8.58 1.82
C TYR A 32 6.92 10.08 1.88
N ARG A 33 7.45 10.90 0.97
CA ARG A 33 7.16 12.35 0.93
C ARG A 33 5.74 12.64 0.48
N SER A 34 5.27 11.90 -0.52
CA SER A 34 3.90 11.99 -1.03
C SER A 34 2.88 11.23 -0.17
N MET A 35 3.33 10.51 0.88
CA MET A 35 2.45 9.74 1.76
C MET A 35 1.54 10.63 2.60
N PHE A 36 2.07 11.76 3.09
CA PHE A 36 1.26 12.73 3.83
C PHE A 36 0.17 13.31 2.93
N ASP A 37 0.55 13.78 1.73
CA ASP A 37 -0.41 14.24 0.72
C ASP A 37 -1.46 13.15 0.40
N TYR A 38 -1.03 11.89 0.25
CA TYR A 38 -1.92 10.76 -0.01
C TYR A 38 -2.96 10.59 1.13
N PHE A 39 -2.53 10.57 2.38
CA PHE A 39 -3.45 10.43 3.50
C PHE A 39 -4.36 11.64 3.71
N ASP A 40 -3.86 12.85 3.49
CA ASP A 40 -4.67 14.07 3.52
C ASP A 40 -5.77 14.03 2.45
N ILE A 41 -5.47 13.52 1.25
CA ILE A 41 -6.45 13.31 0.18
C ILE A 41 -7.52 12.29 0.59
N LEU A 42 -7.13 11.17 1.22
CA LEU A 42 -8.06 10.15 1.69
C LEU A 42 -8.97 10.65 2.81
N GLU A 43 -8.42 11.40 3.75
CA GLU A 43 -9.17 12.00 4.85
C GLU A 43 -10.14 13.07 4.33
N LYS A 44 -9.69 13.88 3.38
CA LYS A 44 -10.51 14.86 2.67
C LYS A 44 -11.68 14.23 1.91
N GLU A 45 -11.49 13.07 1.28
CA GLU A 45 -12.57 12.33 0.62
C GLU A 45 -13.55 11.72 1.63
N GLY A 46 -13.03 11.09 2.68
CA GLY A 46 -13.78 10.75 3.89
C GLY A 46 -14.78 9.60 3.77
N SER A 47 -14.90 8.93 2.61
CA SER A 47 -15.78 7.75 2.51
C SER A 47 -15.22 6.56 3.30
N GLU A 48 -16.11 5.62 3.62
CA GLU A 48 -15.74 4.40 4.36
C GLU A 48 -14.61 3.62 3.67
N ILE A 49 -14.64 3.53 2.34
CA ILE A 49 -13.59 2.85 1.58
C ILE A 49 -12.26 3.61 1.62
N SER A 50 -12.26 4.94 1.56
CA SER A 50 -11.02 5.74 1.70
C SER A 50 -10.44 5.64 3.11
N ILE A 51 -11.30 5.63 4.15
CA ILE A 51 -10.88 5.40 5.54
C ILE A 51 -10.26 4.01 5.69
N LYS A 52 -10.89 2.98 5.08
CA LYS A 52 -10.39 1.61 5.09
C LYS A 52 -9.04 1.50 4.40
N VAL A 53 -8.90 2.07 3.20
CA VAL A 53 -7.63 2.12 2.46
C VAL A 53 -6.56 2.87 3.27
N SER A 54 -6.88 4.03 3.84
CA SER A 54 -5.97 4.79 4.69
C SER A 54 -5.43 3.96 5.85
N LYS A 55 -6.29 3.24 6.58
CA LYS A 55 -5.88 2.35 7.68
C LYS A 55 -4.98 1.20 7.21
N MET A 56 -5.35 0.55 6.11
CA MET A 56 -4.57 -0.56 5.54
C MET A 56 -3.18 -0.10 5.12
N ILE A 57 -3.09 0.99 4.36
CA ILE A 57 -1.83 1.52 3.86
C ILE A 57 -0.95 2.03 5.02
N LYS A 58 -1.53 2.71 6.04
CA LYS A 58 -0.79 3.07 7.27
C LYS A 58 -0.19 1.85 7.98
N ARG A 59 -0.96 0.77 8.11
CA ARG A 59 -0.47 -0.47 8.74
C ARG A 59 0.66 -1.09 7.92
N ALA A 60 0.52 -1.15 6.60
CA ALA A 60 1.57 -1.65 5.72
C ALA A 60 2.88 -0.86 5.89
N PHE A 61 2.82 0.48 5.94
CA PHE A 61 4.02 1.29 6.16
C PHE A 61 4.72 0.99 7.48
N ILE A 62 3.97 0.81 8.57
CA ILE A 62 4.55 0.44 9.87
C ILE A 62 5.29 -0.90 9.74
N LEU A 63 4.65 -1.90 9.13
CA LEU A 63 5.25 -3.22 8.93
C LEU A 63 6.50 -3.18 8.05
N ILE A 64 6.49 -2.38 6.98
CA ILE A 64 7.66 -2.24 6.09
C ILE A 64 8.84 -1.61 6.84
N ILE A 65 8.59 -0.57 7.65
CA ILE A 65 9.63 0.05 8.48
C ILE A 65 10.18 -0.94 9.52
N ASP A 66 9.30 -1.71 10.17
CA ASP A 66 9.72 -2.72 11.13
C ASP A 66 10.53 -3.84 10.45
N LEU A 67 10.12 -4.28 9.25
CA LEU A 67 10.87 -5.27 8.47
C LEU A 67 12.24 -4.75 8.03
N ASP A 68 12.32 -3.53 7.52
CA ASP A 68 13.60 -2.89 7.15
C ASP A 68 14.54 -2.85 8.36
N ARG A 69 14.01 -2.46 9.52
CA ARG A 69 14.78 -2.34 10.76
C ARG A 69 15.24 -3.68 11.34
N TYR A 70 14.42 -4.71 11.24
CA TYR A 70 14.63 -5.96 11.99
C TYR A 70 15.00 -7.17 11.12
N SER A 71 14.95 -7.06 9.79
CA SER A 71 15.27 -8.14 8.86
C SER A 71 16.68 -8.70 9.05
N GLU A 72 17.66 -7.86 9.39
CA GLU A 72 19.04 -8.32 9.67
C GLU A 72 19.15 -9.23 10.91
N TYR A 73 18.12 -9.25 11.77
CA TYR A 73 18.04 -10.11 12.95
C TYR A 73 17.11 -11.32 12.75
N GLU A 74 16.59 -11.55 11.54
CA GLU A 74 15.64 -12.65 11.27
C GLU A 74 16.21 -14.02 11.66
N ASP A 75 17.50 -14.25 11.38
CA ASP A 75 18.21 -15.49 11.72
C ASP A 75 18.98 -15.41 13.05
N ASN A 76 18.83 -14.33 13.81
CA ASN A 76 19.53 -14.16 15.06
C ASN A 76 18.78 -14.84 16.22
N PRO A 77 19.28 -15.97 16.76
CA PRO A 77 18.58 -16.75 17.78
C PRO A 77 18.48 -16.01 19.13
N ILE A 78 19.28 -14.96 19.36
CA ILE A 78 19.24 -14.17 20.60
C ILE A 78 18.01 -13.25 20.63
N PHE A 79 17.61 -12.71 19.48
CA PHE A 79 16.50 -11.77 19.40
C PHE A 79 15.14 -12.46 19.20
N GLY A 80 15.12 -13.70 18.70
CA GLY A 80 13.89 -14.49 18.57
C GLY A 80 12.86 -13.89 17.61
N MET A 81 13.29 -13.06 16.66
CA MET A 81 12.41 -12.27 15.78
C MET A 81 11.89 -13.05 14.57
N THR A 82 12.39 -14.26 14.29
CA THR A 82 12.04 -15.04 13.09
C THR A 82 10.54 -15.22 12.91
N GLN A 83 9.82 -15.55 13.99
CA GLN A 83 8.38 -15.78 13.93
C GLN A 83 7.60 -14.47 13.68
N THR A 84 7.99 -13.41 14.39
CA THR A 84 7.39 -12.08 14.24
C THR A 84 7.59 -11.52 12.83
N ILE A 85 8.79 -11.67 12.25
CA ILE A 85 9.08 -11.24 10.88
C ILE A 85 8.24 -12.02 9.87
N LYS A 86 8.08 -13.33 10.05
CA LYS A 86 7.16 -14.14 9.22
C LYS A 86 5.72 -13.66 9.32
N GLU A 87 5.26 -13.31 10.53
CA GLU A 87 3.91 -12.78 10.76
C GLU A 87 3.71 -11.43 10.06
N TRP A 88 4.70 -10.54 10.12
CA TRP A 88 4.66 -9.24 9.43
C TRP A 88 4.63 -9.39 7.91
N LYS A 89 5.46 -10.25 7.34
CA LYS A 89 5.45 -10.57 5.89
C LYS A 89 4.09 -11.13 5.46
N ASN A 90 3.52 -12.06 6.23
CA ASN A 90 2.18 -12.60 5.98
C ASN A 90 1.09 -11.52 6.09
N GLU A 91 1.19 -10.62 7.07
CA GLU A 91 0.23 -9.53 7.22
C GLU A 91 0.28 -8.55 6.05
N LEU A 92 1.49 -8.23 5.52
CA LEU A 92 1.64 -7.41 4.33
C LEU A 92 0.99 -8.02 3.09
N ASP A 93 1.23 -9.30 2.83
CA ASP A 93 0.60 -10.04 1.72
C ASP A 93 -0.95 -10.02 1.85
N LEU A 94 -1.47 -10.17 3.06
CA LEU A 94 -2.92 -10.06 3.31
C LEU A 94 -3.46 -8.64 3.08
N ILE A 95 -2.69 -7.60 3.43
CA ILE A 95 -3.08 -6.21 3.17
C ILE A 95 -3.10 -5.94 1.67
N GLU A 96 -2.08 -6.38 0.93
CA GLU A 96 -1.98 -6.23 -0.52
C GLU A 96 -3.17 -6.88 -1.24
N LYS A 97 -3.48 -8.14 -0.91
CA LYS A 97 -4.64 -8.86 -1.45
C LYS A 97 -5.96 -8.15 -1.14
N LYS A 98 -6.13 -7.65 0.08
CA LYS A 98 -7.32 -6.88 0.47
C LYS A 98 -7.42 -5.59 -0.33
N TYR A 99 -6.32 -4.85 -0.48
CA TYR A 99 -6.29 -3.64 -1.30
C TYR A 99 -6.71 -3.94 -2.74
N TRP A 100 -6.13 -4.97 -3.37
CA TRP A 100 -6.48 -5.34 -4.74
C TRP A 100 -7.98 -5.62 -4.92
N SER A 101 -8.60 -6.33 -3.97
CA SER A 101 -10.03 -6.64 -4.02
C SER A 101 -10.95 -5.42 -3.93
N ILE A 102 -10.52 -4.31 -3.34
CA ILE A 102 -11.35 -3.10 -3.17
C ILE A 102 -10.89 -1.92 -4.02
N SER A 103 -9.74 -2.03 -4.68
CA SER A 103 -9.10 -0.96 -5.47
C SER A 103 -10.03 -0.30 -6.51
N GLU A 104 -10.83 -1.08 -7.23
CA GLU A 104 -11.71 -0.54 -8.27
C GLU A 104 -12.80 0.37 -7.68
N GLU A 105 -13.43 -0.07 -6.58
CA GLU A 105 -14.41 0.74 -5.85
C GLU A 105 -13.76 1.99 -5.24
N PHE A 106 -12.54 1.85 -4.74
CA PHE A 106 -11.75 2.94 -4.16
C PHE A 106 -11.46 4.03 -5.21
N LEU A 107 -10.94 3.67 -6.38
CA LEU A 107 -10.54 4.63 -7.42
C LEU A 107 -11.73 5.41 -8.01
N ILE A 108 -12.92 4.80 -8.04
CA ILE A 108 -14.15 5.46 -8.48
C ILE A 108 -14.46 6.70 -7.63
N LYS A 109 -14.09 6.73 -6.34
CA LYS A 109 -14.28 7.91 -5.46
C LYS A 109 -13.51 9.14 -5.93
N PHE A 110 -12.48 8.95 -6.74
CA PHE A 110 -11.63 10.00 -7.27
C PHE A 110 -11.88 10.26 -8.77
N ASP A 111 -12.91 9.65 -9.37
CA ASP A 111 -13.13 9.54 -10.80
C ASP A 111 -11.91 9.01 -11.57
N ILE A 112 -11.15 8.09 -10.95
CA ILE A 112 -10.00 7.45 -11.57
C ILE A 112 -10.47 6.11 -12.12
N LYS A 113 -10.22 5.85 -13.40
CA LYS A 113 -10.38 4.51 -13.94
C LYS A 113 -9.19 3.69 -13.49
N LYS A 114 -9.45 2.52 -12.91
CA LYS A 114 -8.40 1.53 -12.67
C LYS A 114 -7.61 1.35 -13.96
N VAL A 115 -6.29 1.29 -13.84
CA VAL A 115 -5.42 0.91 -14.95
C VAL A 115 -5.65 -0.58 -15.21
N LYS A 116 -6.81 -0.93 -15.79
CA LYS A 116 -7.02 -2.22 -16.44
C LYS A 116 -6.18 -2.16 -17.73
N ASP A 117 -5.32 -3.14 -17.89
CA ASP A 117 -4.62 -3.48 -19.15
C ASP A 117 -3.24 -2.87 -19.42
N SER A 118 -2.36 -2.78 -18.42
CA SER A 118 -0.93 -2.89 -18.68
C SER A 118 -0.25 -3.71 -17.59
N LEU A 119 -0.05 -5.00 -17.88
CA LEU A 119 0.68 -6.03 -17.12
C LEU A 119 -0.12 -6.66 -15.96
N LYS A 120 -0.74 -7.82 -16.26
CA LYS A 120 -0.91 -8.87 -15.25
C LYS A 120 0.48 -9.15 -14.64
N PRO A 121 0.64 -9.26 -13.31
CA PRO A 121 1.68 -10.11 -12.80
C PRO A 121 1.32 -11.53 -13.24
N CYS A 122 2.10 -12.10 -14.16
CA CYS A 122 2.09 -13.53 -14.41
C CYS A 122 2.62 -14.20 -13.15
N TYR A 123 1.75 -14.47 -12.17
CA TYR A 123 2.02 -15.51 -11.19
C TYR A 123 1.50 -16.82 -11.77
N ASP A 124 2.32 -17.43 -12.63
CA ASP A 124 2.26 -18.86 -12.88
C ASP A 124 3.01 -19.52 -11.71
N TYR A 125 2.27 -20.10 -10.77
CA TYR A 125 2.76 -21.13 -9.85
C TYR A 125 2.15 -22.47 -10.24
#